data_AF-A0A7D5GP95-F1
#
_entry.id   AF-A0A7D5GP95-F1
#
_cell.length_a   1.000
_cell.length_b   1.000
_cell.length_c   1.000
_cell.angle_alpha   90.00
_cell.angle_beta   90.00
_cell.angle_gamma   90.00
#
_symmetry.space_group_name_H-M   'P 1'
#
loop_
_entity.id
_entity.type
_entity.pdbx_description
1 polymer ?
#
loop_
_entity_poly.entity_id
_entity_poly.type
_entity_poly.pdbx_seq_one_letter_code
_entity_poly.pdbx_strand_id
1 'polypeptide(L)' 'MSVREEFWSIVCAHSSSFYLMFVFVTVMAVLNAAAVGLGEQSAGTIVVSLLVFVILGLTGFGIAIVLWVCKRR' A
#
# COMPACT_ATOMS: atom_id res chain seq x y z
N MET A 1 21.39 11.94 -19.50
CA MET A 1 20.17 11.64 -18.73
C MET A 1 20.58 11.59 -17.26
N SER A 2 19.85 12.23 -16.34
CA SER A 2 20.22 12.21 -14.92
C SER A 2 19.86 10.87 -14.27
N VAL A 3 20.63 10.41 -13.27
CA VAL A 3 20.37 9.14 -12.54
C VAL A 3 18.94 9.10 -11.97
N ARG A 4 18.41 10.27 -11.56
CA ARG A 4 17.02 10.42 -11.10
C ARG A 4 16.00 10.19 -12.23
N GLU A 5 16.29 10.62 -13.45
CA GLU A 5 15.39 10.40 -14.58
C GLU A 5 15.31 8.93 -14.98
N GLU A 6 16.46 8.26 -15.02
CA GLU A 6 16.58 6.84 -15.35
C GLU A 6 15.88 5.95 -14.31
N PHE A 7 16.09 6.20 -13.02
CA PHE A 7 15.41 5.49 -11.93
C PHE A 7 13.88 5.54 -12.09
N TRP A 8 13.33 6.74 -12.23
CA TRP A 8 11.88 6.91 -12.37
C TRP A 8 11.35 6.35 -13.70
N SER A 9 12.15 6.34 -14.77
CA SER A 9 11.77 5.69 -16.04
C SER A 9 11.54 4.18 -15.83
N ILE A 10 12.47 3.52 -15.14
CA ILE A 10 12.38 2.07 -14.83
C ILE A 10 11.21 1.78 -13.89
N VAL A 11 11.02 2.59 -12.85
CA VAL A 11 9.93 2.45 -11.89
C VAL A 11 8.57 2.62 -12.57
N CYS A 12 8.42 3.65 -13.41
CA CYS A 12 7.16 3.91 -14.10
C CYS A 12 6.87 2.91 -15.23
N ALA A 13 7.90 2.28 -15.81
CA ALA A 13 7.70 1.13 -16.70
C ALA A 13 7.00 -0.05 -16.00
N HIS A 14 7.15 -0.18 -14.67
CA HIS A 14 6.48 -1.19 -13.85
C HIS A 14 5.23 -0.67 -13.13
N SER A 15 4.68 0.47 -13.56
CA SER A 15 3.51 1.11 -12.93
C SER A 15 2.29 0.20 -12.85
N SER A 16 2.09 -0.72 -13.80
CA SER A 16 0.99 -1.70 -13.77
C SER A 16 1.10 -2.65 -12.57
N SER A 17 2.31 -3.13 -12.24
CA SER A 17 2.57 -3.96 -11.07
C SER A 17 2.31 -3.19 -9.77
N PHE A 18 2.73 -1.92 -9.69
CA PHE A 18 2.42 -1.06 -8.55
C PHE A 18 0.92 -0.83 -8.39
N TYR A 19 0.17 -0.69 -9.48
CA TYR A 19 -1.29 -0.57 -9.44
C TYR A 19 -1.96 -1.83 -8.89
N LEU A 20 -1.53 -3.02 -9.34
CA LEU A 20 -2.02 -4.29 -8.81
C LEU A 20 -1.68 -4.45 -7.32
N MET A 21 -0.46 -4.11 -6.90
CA MET A 21 -0.09 -4.12 -5.48
C MET A 21 -0.97 -3.16 -4.67
N PHE A 22 -1.30 -1.98 -5.20
CA PHE A 22 -2.21 -1.04 -4.54
C PHE A 22 -3.59 -1.63 -4.32
N VAL A 23 -4.15 -2.33 -5.32
CA VAL A 23 -5.42 -3.05 -5.23
C VAL A 23 -5.35 -4.15 -4.17
N PHE A 24 -4.28 -4.96 -4.15
CA PHE A 24 -4.11 -5.99 -3.13
C PHE A 24 -4.01 -5.42 -1.71
N VAL A 25 -3.24 -4.35 -1.52
CA VAL A 25 -3.09 -3.67 -0.23
C VAL A 25 -4.42 -3.11 0.26
N THR A 26 -5.21 -2.51 -0.63
CA THR A 26 -6.54 -2.01 -0.29
C THR A 26 -7.51 -3.13 0.07
N VAL A 27 -7.53 -4.24 -0.68
CA VAL A 27 -8.34 -5.41 -0.33
C VAL A 27 -7.94 -5.96 1.05
N MET A 28 -6.65 -6.11 1.33
CA MET A 28 -6.17 -6.57 2.64
C MET A 28 -6.55 -5.60 3.77
N ALA A 29 -6.49 -4.30 3.52
CA ALA A 29 -6.91 -3.30 4.51
C ALA A 29 -8.41 -3.39 4.81
N VAL A 30 -9.24 -3.61 3.79
CA VAL A 30 -10.69 -3.82 3.96
C VAL A 30 -10.97 -5.11 4.74
N LEU A 31 -10.27 -6.21 4.42
CA LEU A 31 -10.42 -7.47 5.15
C LEU A 31 -9.98 -7.33 6.61
N ASN A 32 -8.89 -6.61 6.88
CA ASN A 32 -8.44 -6.33 8.25
C ASN A 32 -9.48 -5.46 8.99
N ALA A 33 -10.07 -4.46 8.32
CA ALA A 33 -11.15 -3.64 8.89
C ALA A 33 -12.37 -4.48 9.24
N ALA A 34 -12.78 -5.39 8.36
CA ALA A 34 -13.88 -6.31 8.59
C ALA A 34 -13.57 -7.26 9.76
N ALA A 35 -12.35 -7.78 9.84
CA ALA A 35 -11.92 -8.65 10.94
C ALA A 35 -11.98 -7.94 12.29
N VAL A 36 -11.56 -6.66 12.35
CA VAL A 36 -11.72 -5.81 13.54
C VAL A 36 -13.20 -5.57 13.84
N GLY A 37 -14.02 -5.22 12.84
CA GLY A 37 -15.44 -4.89 13.05
C GLY A 37 -16.31 -6.08 13.47
N LEU A 38 -15.96 -7.31 13.08
CA LEU A 38 -16.79 -8.51 13.28
C LEU A 38 -16.25 -9.48 14.33
N GLY A 39 -14.96 -9.40 14.68
CA GLY A 39 -14.33 -10.37 15.58
C GLY A 39 -14.53 -10.05 17.06
N GLU A 40 -14.65 -11.09 17.90
CA GLU A 40 -14.48 -10.93 19.35
C GLU A 40 -13.02 -10.54 19.65
N GLN A 41 -12.82 -9.30 20.08
CA GLN A 41 -11.48 -8.74 20.22
C GLN A 41 -10.88 -9.07 21.59
N SER A 42 -9.85 -9.91 21.60
CA SER A 42 -8.90 -9.96 22.71
C SER A 42 -7.92 -8.79 22.62
N ALA A 43 -7.38 -8.31 23.75
CA ALA A 43 -6.43 -7.19 23.76
C ALA A 43 -5.23 -7.42 22.82
N GLY A 44 -4.77 -8.67 22.68
CA GLY A 44 -3.70 -9.02 21.74
C GLY A 44 -4.10 -8.88 20.28
N THR A 45 -5.33 -9.28 19.92
CA THR A 45 -5.85 -9.19 18.54
C THR A 45 -5.96 -7.74 18.06
N ILE A 46 -6.29 -6.81 18.97
CA ILE A 46 -6.39 -5.37 18.67
C ILE A 46 -5.03 -4.79 18.28
N VAL A 47 -4.00 -5.09 19.08
CA VAL A 47 -2.64 -4.57 18.86
C VAL A 47 -2.10 -5.06 17.52
N VAL A 48 -2.29 -6.34 17.20
CA VAL A 48 -1.89 -6.91 15.91
C VAL A 48 -2.63 -6.24 14.76
N SER A 49 -3.95 -6.06 14.88
CA SER A 49 -4.75 -5.44 13.82
C SER A 49 -4.36 -3.99 13.55
N LEU A 50 -4.02 -3.22 14.60
CA LEU A 50 -3.51 -1.85 14.48
C LEU A 50 -2.16 -1.82 13.78
N LEU A 51 -1.23 -2.72 14.11
CA LEU A 51 0.06 -2.82 13.43
C LEU A 51 -0.12 -3.15 11.95
N VAL A 52 -1.03 -4.06 11.61
CA VAL A 52 -1.36 -4.39 10.23
C VAL A 52 -1.90 -3.16 9.49
N PHE A 53 -2.76 -2.36 10.11
CA PHE A 53 -3.22 -1.10 9.51
C PHE A 53 -2.08 -0.11 9.24
N VAL A 54 -1.15 0.04 10.18
CA VAL A 54 0.01 0.94 10.00
C VAL A 54 0.87 0.46 8.82
N ILE A 55 1.17 -0.83 8.74
CA ILE A 55 1.99 -1.40 7.67
C ILE A 55 1.30 -1.26 6.31
N LEU A 56 0.01 -1.62 6.22
CA LEU A 56 -0.77 -1.51 5.00
C LEU A 56 -0.93 -0.05 4.57
N GLY A 57 -1.17 0.85 5.53
CA GLY A 57 -1.29 2.28 5.29
C GLY A 57 -0.01 2.89 4.73
N LEU A 58 1.15 2.60 5.34
CA LEU A 58 2.45 3.07 4.86
C LEU A 58 2.79 2.51 3.48
N THR A 59 2.50 1.23 3.26
CA THR A 59 2.73 0.57 1.96
C THR A 59 1.85 1.17 0.87
N GLY A 60 0.55 1.33 1.15
CA GLY A 60 -0.40 1.96 0.24
C GLY A 60 -0.03 3.41 -0.07
N PHE A 61 0.39 4.17 0.94
CA PHE A 61 0.84 5.54 0.77
C PHE A 61 2.11 5.64 -0.11
N GLY A 62 3.09 4.77 0.11
CA GLY A 62 4.29 4.70 -0.72
C GLY A 62 3.97 4.40 -2.18
N ILE A 63 3.10 3.41 -2.44
CA ILE A 63 2.66 3.06 -3.79
C ILE A 63 1.88 4.22 -4.44
N ALA A 64 0.99 4.87 -3.69
CA ALA A 64 0.24 6.03 -4.17
C ALA A 64 1.16 7.19 -4.60
N ILE A 65 2.22 7.45 -3.83
CA ILE A 65 3.24 8.44 -4.22
C ILE A 65 3.93 8.04 -5.52
N VAL A 66 4.35 6.78 -5.65
CA VAL A 66 5.01 6.28 -6.86
C VAL A 66 4.11 6.47 -8.08
N LEU A 67 2.85 6.05 -8.00
CA LEU A 67 1.88 6.19 -9.08
C LEU A 67 1.57 7.67 -9.38
N TRP A 68 1.49 8.53 -8.37
CA TRP A 68 1.26 9.96 -8.54
C TRP A 68 2.42 10.64 -9.25
N VAL A 69 3.67 10.30 -8.90
CA VAL A 69 4.86 10.80 -9.58
C VAL A 69 4.91 10.29 -11.03
N CYS A 70 4.61 9.01 -11.26
CA CYS A 70 4.59 8.44 -12.60
C CYS A 70 3.51 9.03 -13.51
N LYS A 71 2.36 9.42 -12.96
CA LYS A 71 1.28 10.09 -13.72
C LYS A 71 1.64 11.53 -14.11
N ARG A 72 2.52 12.19 -13.34
CA ARG A 72 2.86 13.61 -13.52
C ARG A 72 4.05 13.83 -14.45
N ARG A 73 4.81 12.78 -14.78
CA ARG A 73 5.81 12.76 -15.84
C ARG A 73 5.17 12.38 -17.17
#